data_AF-W9GW23-F1
#
_entry.id   AF-W9GW23-F1
#
_cell.length_a   1.000
_cell.length_b   1.000
_cell.length_c   1.000
_cell.angle_alpha   90.00
_cell.angle_beta   90.00
_cell.angle_gamma   90.00
#
_symmetry.space_group_name_H-M   'P 1'
#
loop_
_entity.id
_entity.type
_entity.pdbx_description
1 polymer ?
#
loop_
_entity_poly.entity_id
_entity_poly.type
_entity_poly.pdbx_seq_one_letter_code
_entity_poly.pdbx_strand_id
1 'polypeptide(L)'
;MAILKIARMGHPVLRRIADPVEDPFDPEIQRLIADMAETMADASGAGLAAPQVHAAKRIIMFIVPAERATLEGEEDRPRGLSVLINPVIEPVIGPGGTGMVPGWEGCLSIPGLRGIVPRHAHIRYRGLDAKGQPVEREAKGFHARVVQHELDHLDGILYLDRMPSLDLLTFNEEIRYFPDDLSELAFRGRDATSNDRTPGTVRDGSGTPE
;
A
#
# COMPACT_ATOMS: atom_id res chain seq x y z
N MET A 1 20.56 -4.67 17.63
CA MET A 1 19.58 -4.56 16.54
C MET A 1 20.25 -3.85 15.38
N ALA A 2 19.81 -4.12 14.15
CA ALA A 2 20.45 -3.66 12.92
C ALA A 2 19.43 -3.06 11.94
N ILE A 3 19.89 -2.12 11.12
CA ILE A 3 19.12 -1.61 9.96
C ILE A 3 19.33 -2.58 8.80
N LEU A 4 18.23 -3.14 8.30
CA LEU A 4 18.20 -4.08 7.19
C LEU A 4 18.09 -3.34 5.86
N LYS A 5 18.64 -3.95 4.80
CA LYS A 5 18.43 -3.42 3.45
C LYS A 5 17.00 -3.68 2.99
N ILE A 6 16.38 -2.65 2.43
CA ILE A 6 15.05 -2.77 1.82
C ILE A 6 15.21 -3.22 0.37
N ALA A 7 14.62 -4.37 0.06
CA ALA A 7 14.49 -4.91 -1.28
C ALA A 7 13.71 -3.91 -2.15
N ARG A 8 14.24 -3.65 -3.35
CA ARG A 8 13.58 -2.80 -4.35
C ARG A 8 12.80 -3.64 -5.35
N MET A 9 11.78 -3.04 -5.96
CA MET A 9 11.01 -3.64 -7.04
C MET A 9 11.94 -4.21 -8.12
N GLY A 10 11.65 -5.44 -8.53
CA GLY A 10 12.53 -6.26 -9.37
C GLY A 10 13.25 -7.38 -8.59
N HIS A 11 13.44 -7.22 -7.28
CA HIS A 11 13.96 -8.31 -6.44
C HIS A 11 12.90 -9.41 -6.27
N PRO A 12 13.23 -10.70 -6.50
CA PRO A 12 12.24 -11.78 -6.57
C PRO A 12 11.50 -12.04 -5.25
N VAL A 13 12.11 -11.72 -4.11
CA VAL A 13 11.47 -11.86 -2.79
C VAL A 13 10.15 -11.10 -2.68
N LEU A 14 10.01 -9.97 -3.39
CA LEU A 14 8.81 -9.13 -3.38
C LEU A 14 7.65 -9.72 -4.19
N ARG A 15 7.89 -10.81 -4.92
CA ARG A 15 6.92 -11.51 -5.77
C ARG A 15 6.60 -12.92 -5.29
N ARG A 16 7.16 -13.33 -4.15
CA ARG A 16 6.93 -14.64 -3.54
C ARG A 16 5.87 -14.51 -2.44
N ILE A 17 4.97 -15.49 -2.36
CA ILE A 17 4.08 -15.65 -1.19
C ILE A 17 4.93 -16.02 0.03
N ALA A 18 4.81 -15.24 1.09
CA ALA A 18 5.55 -15.40 2.33
C ALA A 18 5.02 -16.59 3.14
N ASP A 19 5.94 -17.30 3.80
CA ASP A 19 5.63 -18.47 4.61
C ASP A 19 5.02 -18.03 5.95
N PRO A 20 4.02 -18.77 6.48
CA PRO A 20 3.51 -18.50 7.81
C PRO A 20 4.61 -18.61 8.88
N VAL A 21 4.44 -17.88 9.97
CA VAL A 21 5.24 -18.00 11.17
C VAL A 21 4.61 -19.07 12.05
N GLU A 22 5.34 -20.15 12.31
CA GLU A 22 4.84 -21.28 13.12
C GLU A 22 4.92 -20.98 14.62
N ASP A 23 6.05 -20.41 15.06
CA ASP A 23 6.27 -20.00 16.45
C ASP A 23 6.60 -18.51 16.52
N PRO A 24 5.69 -17.66 17.05
CA PRO A 24 5.98 -16.24 17.24
C PRO A 24 7.07 -15.99 18.28
N PHE A 25 7.39 -16.94 19.17
CA PHE A 25 8.42 -16.82 20.20
C PHE A 25 9.80 -17.28 19.76
N ASP A 26 9.93 -17.80 18.53
CA ASP A 26 11.22 -18.16 17.96
C ASP A 26 12.18 -16.96 18.06
N PRO A 27 13.38 -17.11 18.66
CA PRO A 27 14.36 -16.04 18.80
C PRO A 27 14.73 -15.36 17.48
N GLU A 28 14.71 -16.09 16.35
CA GLU A 28 14.97 -15.51 15.03
C GLU A 28 13.83 -14.62 14.56
N ILE A 29 12.58 -14.99 14.85
CA ILE A 29 11.39 -14.19 14.56
C ILE A 29 11.39 -12.92 15.41
N GLN A 30 11.69 -13.04 16.70
CA GLN A 30 11.78 -11.89 17.60
C GLN A 30 12.89 -10.91 17.18
N ARG A 31 14.06 -11.44 16.78
CA ARG A 31 15.16 -10.65 16.21
C ARG A 31 14.74 -9.95 14.92
N LEU A 32 14.05 -10.66 14.01
CA LEU A 32 13.56 -10.08 12.77
C LEU A 32 12.57 -8.94 13.03
N ILE A 33 11.62 -9.11 13.96
CA ILE A 33 10.67 -8.06 14.34
C ILE A 33 11.41 -6.82 14.86
N ALA A 34 12.40 -7.02 15.73
CA ALA A 34 13.23 -5.95 16.27
C ALA A 34 14.01 -5.20 15.17
N ASP A 35 14.69 -5.91 14.28
CA ASP A 35 15.46 -5.30 13.20
C ASP A 35 14.56 -4.60 12.15
N MET A 36 13.37 -5.16 11.88
CA MET A 36 12.36 -4.49 11.04
C MET A 36 11.86 -3.18 11.66
N ALA A 37 11.67 -3.13 12.98
CA ALA A 37 11.22 -1.92 13.66
C ALA A 37 12.24 -0.78 13.54
N GLU A 38 13.52 -1.09 13.76
CA GLU A 38 14.64 -0.15 13.54
C GLU A 38 14.72 0.29 12.08
N THR A 39 14.57 -0.65 11.13
CA THR A 39 14.61 -0.35 9.69
C THR A 39 13.45 0.56 9.26
N MET A 40 12.23 0.33 9.75
CA MET A 40 11.08 1.16 9.42
C MET A 40 11.21 2.57 9.99
N ALA A 41 11.76 2.70 11.20
CA ALA A 41 12.05 3.98 11.83
C ALA A 41 13.09 4.78 11.04
N ASP A 42 14.22 4.15 10.67
CA ASP A 42 15.27 4.77 9.85
C ASP A 42 14.73 5.24 8.48
N ALA A 43 13.91 4.41 7.84
CA ALA A 43 13.32 4.72 6.55
C ALA A 43 12.15 5.72 6.59
N SER A 44 11.72 6.16 7.78
CA SER A 44 10.55 7.03 7.98
C SER A 44 9.27 6.48 7.30
N GLY A 45 9.10 5.15 7.31
CA GLY A 45 7.96 4.47 6.70
C GLY A 45 6.73 4.43 7.60
N ALA A 46 5.54 4.44 6.99
CA ALA A 46 4.29 4.19 7.71
C ALA A 46 3.99 2.70 7.92
N GLY A 47 4.66 1.83 7.15
CA GLY A 47 4.55 0.39 7.23
C GLY A 47 5.75 -0.30 6.60
N LEU A 48 5.97 -1.56 7.00
CA LEU A 48 7.00 -2.44 6.50
C LEU A 48 6.58 -3.91 6.64
N ALA A 49 6.71 -4.69 5.57
CA ALA A 49 6.51 -6.12 5.55
C ALA A 49 7.85 -6.88 5.52
N ALA A 50 7.92 -8.04 6.16
CA ALA A 50 9.15 -8.84 6.22
C ALA A 50 9.77 -9.17 4.84
N PRO A 51 8.97 -9.46 3.78
CA PRO A 51 9.53 -9.65 2.44
C PRO A 51 10.37 -8.47 1.95
N GLN A 52 10.03 -7.24 2.36
CA GLN A 52 10.79 -6.05 1.99
C GLN A 52 12.18 -6.01 2.62
N VAL A 53 12.43 -6.73 3.71
CA VAL A 53 13.77 -6.89 4.31
C VAL A 53 14.37 -8.27 3.99
N HIS A 54 13.98 -8.84 2.85
CA HIS A 54 14.45 -10.13 2.34
C HIS A 54 14.04 -11.36 3.17
N ALA A 55 13.09 -11.22 4.10
CA ALA A 55 12.56 -12.32 4.90
C ALA A 55 11.17 -12.72 4.40
N ALA A 56 11.04 -13.88 3.75
CA ALA A 56 9.76 -14.38 3.24
C ALA A 56 8.87 -14.96 4.37
N LYS A 57 8.53 -14.14 5.37
CA LYS A 57 7.66 -14.49 6.51
C LYS A 57 6.44 -13.59 6.56
N ARG A 58 5.31 -14.13 7.03
CA ARG A 58 4.05 -13.39 7.18
C ARG A 58 4.06 -12.46 8.40
N ILE A 59 4.89 -11.42 8.35
CA ILE A 59 5.01 -10.41 9.40
C ILE A 59 4.91 -9.03 8.76
N ILE A 60 4.05 -8.18 9.30
CA ILE A 60 3.94 -6.78 8.93
C ILE A 60 4.03 -5.91 10.18
N MET A 61 4.44 -4.67 9.99
CA MET A 61 4.34 -3.63 11.00
C MET A 61 3.92 -2.31 10.38
N PHE A 62 3.28 -1.47 11.17
CA PHE A 62 2.79 -0.18 10.72
C PHE A 62 2.59 0.79 11.88
N ILE A 63 2.48 2.07 11.52
CA ILE A 63 2.03 3.17 12.37
C ILE A 63 0.86 3.88 11.71
N VAL A 64 0.03 4.53 12.52
CA VAL A 64 -0.99 5.48 12.06
C VAL A 64 -0.67 6.82 12.73
N PRO A 65 0.01 7.75 12.04
CA PRO A 65 0.32 9.06 12.58
C PRO A 65 -0.95 9.86 12.90
N ALA A 66 -0.86 10.78 13.86
CA ALA A 66 -2.03 11.55 14.29
C ALA A 66 -2.60 12.45 13.18
N GLU A 67 -1.72 12.95 12.31
CA GLU A 67 -2.05 13.82 11.17
C GLU A 67 -2.77 13.07 10.05
N ARG A 68 -2.81 11.73 10.12
CA ARG A 68 -3.43 10.85 9.10
C ARG A 68 -4.72 10.20 9.59
N ALA A 69 -5.05 10.35 10.86
CA ALA A 69 -6.28 9.86 11.46
C ALA A 69 -7.33 10.98 11.43
N THR A 70 -8.57 10.68 11.03
CA THR A 70 -9.66 11.67 11.10
C THR A 70 -10.26 11.80 12.49
N LEU A 71 -9.96 10.84 13.39
CA LEU A 71 -10.54 10.71 14.73
C LEU A 71 -12.05 10.43 14.74
N GLU A 72 -12.61 10.06 13.57
CA GLU A 72 -13.99 9.62 13.44
C GLU A 72 -14.11 8.14 13.88
N GLY A 73 -14.34 7.93 15.18
CA GLY A 73 -14.48 6.59 15.77
C GLY A 73 -13.18 6.02 16.33
N GLU A 74 -13.21 4.77 16.78
CA GLU A 74 -12.05 4.04 17.33
C GLU A 74 -11.21 3.39 16.22
N GLU A 75 -11.85 3.09 15.10
CA GLU A 75 -11.31 2.42 13.91
C GLU A 75 -10.42 3.34 13.06
N ASP A 76 -10.49 4.66 13.28
CA ASP A 76 -9.65 5.68 12.62
C ASP A 76 -8.94 6.58 13.65
N ARG A 77 -8.17 5.95 14.54
CA ARG A 77 -7.34 6.62 15.55
C ARG A 77 -5.84 6.44 15.29
N PRO A 78 -5.01 7.37 15.81
CA PRO A 78 -3.57 7.22 15.79
C PRO A 78 -3.16 5.90 16.45
N ARG A 79 -2.13 5.27 15.90
CA ARG A 79 -1.56 4.01 16.40
C ARG A 79 -0.05 4.15 16.40
N GLY A 80 0.56 3.86 17.56
CA GLY A 80 1.99 3.61 17.62
C GLY A 80 2.38 2.35 16.85
N LEU A 81 3.66 2.00 16.91
CA LEU A 81 4.19 0.82 16.23
C LEU A 81 3.35 -0.42 16.58
N SER A 82 2.71 -0.97 15.57
CA SER A 82 1.89 -2.18 15.65
C SER A 82 2.55 -3.26 14.82
N VAL A 83 2.61 -4.48 15.35
CA VAL A 83 3.14 -5.66 14.66
C VAL A 83 2.01 -6.66 14.50
N LEU A 84 1.88 -7.24 13.32
CA LEU A 84 0.95 -8.35 13.07
C LEU A 84 1.70 -9.52 12.42
N ILE A 85 1.56 -10.68 13.05
CA ILE A 85 2.07 -11.97 12.58
C ILE A 85 0.90 -12.79 12.04
N ASN A 86 1.11 -13.43 10.89
CA ASN A 86 0.10 -14.18 10.14
C ASN A 86 -1.22 -13.41 9.94
N PRO A 87 -1.18 -12.12 9.52
CA PRO A 87 -2.40 -11.34 9.42
C PRO A 87 -3.33 -11.87 8.34
N VAL A 88 -4.63 -11.71 8.58
CA VAL A 88 -5.71 -11.89 7.61
C VAL A 88 -6.62 -10.66 7.65
N ILE A 89 -7.20 -10.31 6.50
CA ILE A 89 -8.09 -9.15 6.33
C ILE A 89 -9.42 -9.62 5.73
N GLU A 90 -10.51 -9.06 6.24
CA GLU A 90 -11.87 -9.20 5.72
C GLU A 90 -12.44 -7.79 5.45
N PRO A 91 -12.88 -7.47 4.23
CA PRO A 91 -13.60 -6.23 3.96
C PRO A 91 -14.92 -6.15 4.74
N VAL A 92 -15.22 -5.00 5.35
CA VAL A 92 -16.51 -4.75 5.99
C VAL A 92 -17.40 -3.99 5.01
N ILE A 93 -18.31 -4.72 4.37
CA ILE A 93 -19.16 -4.22 3.28
C ILE A 93 -20.49 -3.71 3.85
N GLY A 94 -20.81 -2.44 3.61
CA GLY A 94 -22.08 -1.83 4.02
C GLY A 94 -23.21 -1.99 2.97
N PRO A 95 -24.44 -1.55 3.28
CA PRO A 95 -25.54 -1.49 2.33
C PRO A 95 -25.22 -0.45 1.24
N GLY A 96 -24.70 -0.87 0.09
CA GLY A 96 -24.28 0.03 -0.99
C GLY A 96 -23.07 -0.42 -1.82
N GLY A 97 -22.39 -1.51 -1.45
CA GLY A 97 -21.28 -2.08 -2.24
C GLY A 97 -19.95 -2.14 -1.47
N THR A 98 -18.84 -2.35 -2.20
CA THR A 98 -17.52 -2.71 -1.63
C THR A 98 -16.89 -1.66 -0.72
N GLY A 99 -17.36 -0.41 -0.77
CA GLY A 99 -16.80 0.71 -0.03
C GLY A 99 -15.34 1.01 -0.39
N MET A 100 -14.92 0.77 -1.64
CA MET A 100 -13.56 1.07 -2.05
C MET A 100 -13.34 2.56 -2.30
N VAL A 101 -12.24 3.11 -1.78
CA VAL A 101 -11.87 4.51 -1.91
C VAL A 101 -10.50 4.65 -2.57
N PRO A 102 -10.35 5.54 -3.56
CA PRO A 102 -9.05 5.86 -4.14
C PRO A 102 -8.18 6.60 -3.12
N GLY A 103 -6.87 6.46 -3.26
CA GLY A 103 -5.92 7.19 -2.44
C GLY A 103 -4.50 6.97 -2.89
N TRP A 104 -3.64 7.96 -2.62
CA TRP A 104 -2.22 7.88 -2.89
C TRP A 104 -1.53 6.83 -2.01
N GLU A 105 -0.77 5.95 -2.65
CA GLU A 105 0.15 5.03 -2.02
C GLU A 105 1.57 5.26 -2.53
N GLY A 106 2.54 5.09 -1.63
CA GLY A 106 3.95 4.94 -1.95
C GLY A 106 4.48 3.70 -1.23
N CYS A 107 5.65 3.21 -1.60
CA CYS A 107 6.23 2.01 -1.03
C CYS A 107 7.74 2.20 -0.86
N LEU A 108 8.31 1.76 0.27
CA LEU A 108 9.75 1.80 0.51
C LEU A 108 10.56 0.99 -0.53
N SER A 109 9.93 -0.03 -1.12
CA SER A 109 10.51 -0.85 -2.20
C SER A 109 10.42 -0.19 -3.59
N ILE A 110 9.68 0.93 -3.73
CA ILE A 110 9.53 1.70 -4.98
C ILE A 110 9.75 3.19 -4.66
N PRO A 111 10.99 3.60 -4.34
CA PRO A 111 11.26 4.97 -3.92
C PRO A 111 11.02 5.97 -5.06
N GLY A 112 10.53 7.16 -4.71
CA GLY A 112 10.35 8.28 -5.64
C GLY A 112 9.01 8.28 -6.40
N LEU A 113 8.21 7.22 -6.31
CA LEU A 113 6.95 7.10 -7.04
C LEU A 113 5.74 6.94 -6.09
N ARG A 114 4.60 7.44 -6.54
CA ARG A 114 3.28 7.16 -5.96
C ARG A 114 2.26 6.80 -7.01
N GLY A 115 1.30 5.95 -6.62
CA GLY A 115 0.16 5.61 -7.43
C GLY A 115 -1.16 5.80 -6.69
N ILE A 116 -2.24 6.06 -7.42
CA ILE A 116 -3.60 6.05 -6.87
C ILE A 116 -4.12 4.61 -6.88
N VAL A 117 -4.45 4.09 -5.70
CA VAL A 117 -4.90 2.71 -5.50
C VAL A 117 -6.27 2.70 -4.81
N PRO A 118 -7.29 2.05 -5.40
CA PRO A 118 -8.53 1.75 -4.69
C PRO A 118 -8.28 0.74 -3.57
N ARG A 119 -8.74 1.04 -2.36
CA ARG A 119 -8.70 0.13 -1.19
C ARG A 119 -10.05 0.08 -0.51
N HIS A 120 -10.37 -1.02 0.18
CA HIS A 120 -11.55 -1.04 1.04
C HIS A 120 -11.40 0.03 2.12
N ALA A 121 -12.40 0.91 2.22
CA ALA A 121 -12.41 2.00 3.20
C ALA A 121 -12.60 1.48 4.63
N HIS A 122 -13.14 0.27 4.78
CA HIS A 122 -13.39 -0.37 6.06
C HIS A 122 -13.02 -1.85 5.98
N ILE A 123 -12.15 -2.29 6.89
CA ILE A 123 -11.72 -3.67 7.01
C ILE A 123 -11.78 -4.13 8.46
N ARG A 124 -11.90 -5.44 8.64
CA ARG A 124 -11.55 -6.14 9.88
C ARG A 124 -10.28 -6.93 9.63
N TYR A 125 -9.32 -6.90 10.54
CA TYR A 125 -8.14 -7.75 10.47
C TYR A 125 -7.94 -8.54 11.74
N ARG A 126 -7.30 -9.71 11.59
CA ARG A 126 -6.93 -10.61 12.68
C ARG A 126 -5.48 -11.06 12.52
N GLY A 127 -4.82 -11.41 13.60
CA GLY A 127 -3.46 -11.96 13.61
C GLY A 127 -2.95 -12.12 15.04
N LEU A 128 -1.63 -12.28 15.19
CA LEU A 128 -0.96 -12.22 16.49
C LEU A 128 -0.11 -10.96 16.59
N ASP A 129 0.01 -10.39 17.78
CA ASP A 129 0.99 -9.32 18.05
C ASP A 129 2.42 -9.89 18.22
N ALA A 130 3.39 -9.01 18.46
CA ALA A 130 4.79 -9.39 18.70
C ALA A 130 4.99 -10.30 19.93
N LYS A 131 4.02 -10.38 20.85
CA LYS A 131 4.02 -11.24 22.04
C LYS A 131 3.19 -12.51 21.83
N GLY A 132 2.79 -12.81 20.60
CA GLY A 132 1.96 -13.96 20.26
C GLY A 132 0.51 -13.85 20.75
N GLN A 133 0.05 -12.67 21.18
CA GLN A 133 -1.32 -12.50 21.65
C GLN A 133 -2.26 -12.25 20.47
N PRO A 134 -3.47 -12.84 20.44
CA PRO A 134 -4.45 -12.57 19.40
C PRO A 134 -4.82 -11.09 19.34
N VAL A 135 -4.86 -10.56 18.12
CA VAL A 135 -5.37 -9.22 17.81
C VAL A 135 -6.50 -9.37 16.80
N GLU A 136 -7.60 -8.69 17.08
CA GLU A 136 -8.71 -8.50 16.15
C GLU A 136 -9.17 -7.04 16.23
N ARG A 137 -9.22 -6.35 15.08
CA ARG A 137 -9.61 -4.93 15.03
C ARG A 137 -10.32 -4.60 13.73
N GLU A 138 -11.17 -3.59 13.79
CA GLU A 138 -11.67 -2.88 12.62
C GLU A 138 -10.82 -1.63 12.37
N ALA A 139 -10.65 -1.29 11.10
CA ALA A 139 -9.85 -0.17 10.65
C ALA A 139 -10.52 0.54 9.48
N LYS A 140 -10.49 1.87 9.51
CA LYS A 140 -10.95 2.74 8.42
C LYS A 140 -9.85 3.66 7.92
N GLY A 141 -10.11 4.38 6.83
CA GLY A 141 -9.26 5.47 6.35
C GLY A 141 -7.82 5.04 6.07
N PHE A 142 -6.85 5.81 6.59
CA PHE A 142 -5.43 5.52 6.41
C PHE A 142 -5.01 4.20 7.07
N HIS A 143 -5.57 3.88 8.24
CA HIS A 143 -5.30 2.64 8.95
C HIS A 143 -5.70 1.42 8.12
N ALA A 144 -6.89 1.44 7.50
CA ALA A 144 -7.32 0.37 6.61
C ALA A 144 -6.37 0.21 5.40
N ARG A 145 -5.96 1.34 4.81
CA ARG A 145 -5.08 1.37 3.63
C ARG A 145 -3.71 0.79 3.92
N VAL A 146 -3.05 1.23 4.99
CA VAL A 146 -1.70 0.76 5.32
C VAL A 146 -1.70 -0.74 5.61
N VAL A 147 -2.69 -1.25 6.36
CA VAL A 147 -2.77 -2.69 6.66
C VAL A 147 -3.00 -3.54 5.40
N GLN A 148 -3.86 -3.08 4.47
CA GLN A 148 -4.03 -3.73 3.17
C GLN A 148 -2.75 -3.71 2.32
N HIS A 149 -2.01 -2.59 2.33
CA HIS A 149 -0.74 -2.46 1.62
C HIS A 149 0.31 -3.43 2.17
N GLU A 150 0.48 -3.50 3.48
CA GLU A 150 1.48 -4.37 4.06
C GLU A 150 1.10 -5.86 3.89
N LEU A 151 -0.18 -6.21 3.95
CA LEU A 151 -0.62 -7.59 3.71
C LEU A 151 -0.33 -8.02 2.26
N ASP A 152 -0.52 -7.14 1.27
CA ASP A 152 -0.20 -7.45 -0.13
C ASP A 152 1.25 -7.90 -0.31
N HIS A 153 2.18 -7.27 0.41
CA HIS A 153 3.59 -7.67 0.37
C HIS A 153 3.81 -9.12 0.81
N LEU A 154 2.98 -9.64 1.72
CA LEU A 154 3.04 -11.04 2.14
C LEU A 154 2.58 -12.01 1.06
N ASP A 155 1.81 -11.52 0.08
CA ASP A 155 1.27 -12.32 -1.02
C ASP A 155 2.00 -12.03 -2.34
N GLY A 156 3.14 -11.30 -2.29
CA GLY A 156 3.94 -10.96 -3.47
C GLY A 156 3.34 -9.88 -4.35
N ILE A 157 2.39 -9.11 -3.82
CA ILE A 157 1.66 -8.05 -4.51
C ILE A 157 2.27 -6.70 -4.12
N LEU A 158 2.46 -5.84 -5.12
CA LEU A 158 2.88 -4.45 -4.96
C LEU A 158 1.68 -3.54 -5.28
N TYR A 159 1.69 -2.32 -4.75
CA TYR A 159 0.59 -1.37 -4.99
C TYR A 159 0.35 -1.12 -6.49
N LEU A 160 1.40 -1.21 -7.32
CA LEU A 160 1.33 -1.08 -8.78
C LEU A 160 0.39 -2.10 -9.42
N ASP A 161 0.29 -3.31 -8.87
CA ASP A 161 -0.57 -4.37 -9.41
C ASP A 161 -2.05 -4.11 -9.09
N ARG A 162 -2.34 -3.20 -8.14
CA ARG A 162 -3.69 -2.78 -7.76
C ARG A 162 -4.09 -1.44 -8.39
N MET A 163 -3.20 -0.81 -9.16
CA MET A 163 -3.51 0.42 -9.85
C MET A 163 -4.47 0.18 -11.03
N PRO A 164 -5.51 0.99 -11.20
CA PRO A 164 -6.41 0.89 -12.35
C PRO A 164 -5.74 1.19 -13.70
N SER A 165 -4.78 2.11 -13.72
CA SER A 165 -3.99 2.51 -14.89
C SER A 165 -2.65 3.07 -14.45
N LEU A 166 -1.63 2.92 -15.31
CA LEU A 166 -0.32 3.57 -15.12
C LEU A 166 -0.39 5.10 -15.29
N ASP A 167 -1.45 5.65 -15.89
CA ASP A 167 -1.67 7.11 -15.95
C ASP A 167 -1.82 7.75 -14.56
N LEU A 168 -2.09 6.92 -13.54
CA LEU A 168 -2.21 7.33 -12.14
C LEU A 168 -0.90 7.16 -11.36
N LEU A 169 0.20 6.81 -12.04
CA LEU A 169 1.55 6.71 -11.47
C LEU A 169 2.30 8.02 -11.69
N THR A 170 2.92 8.55 -10.65
CA THR A 170 3.64 9.81 -10.74
C THR A 170 4.86 9.84 -9.83
N PHE A 171 5.80 10.74 -10.14
CA PHE A 171 6.87 11.08 -9.21
C PHE A 171 6.31 11.89 -8.04
N ASN A 172 6.92 11.74 -6.86
CA ASN A 172 6.49 12.45 -5.64
C ASN A 172 6.33 13.97 -5.86
N GLU A 173 7.25 14.57 -6.61
CA GLU A 173 7.34 16.01 -6.87
C GLU A 173 6.19 16.50 -7.75
N GLU A 174 5.60 15.61 -8.55
CA GLU A 174 4.59 15.91 -9.55
C GLU A 174 3.16 15.68 -9.03
N ILE A 175 2.99 15.19 -7.79
CA ILE A 175 1.66 15.00 -7.16
C ILE A 175 0.85 16.30 -7.14
N ARG A 176 1.52 17.45 -7.04
CA ARG A 176 0.91 18.80 -7.05
C ARG A 176 0.06 19.12 -8.28
N TYR A 177 0.21 18.35 -9.36
CA TYR A 177 -0.57 18.52 -10.60
C TYR A 177 -1.84 17.67 -10.64
N PHE A 178 -2.04 16.80 -9.66
CA PHE A 178 -3.28 16.02 -9.51
C PHE A 178 -4.30 16.79 -8.66
N PRO A 179 -5.61 16.60 -8.91
CA PRO A 179 -6.65 17.17 -8.07
C PRO A 179 -6.61 16.59 -6.66
N ASP A 180 -7.09 17.36 -5.67
CA ASP A 180 -7.21 16.89 -4.29
C ASP A 180 -8.28 15.78 -4.15
N ASP A 181 -9.39 15.92 -4.90
CA ASP A 181 -10.43 14.90 -4.97
C ASP A 181 -10.09 13.85 -6.03
N LEU A 182 -9.81 12.64 -5.55
CA LEU A 182 -9.42 11.49 -6.38
C LEU A 182 -10.60 10.59 -6.75
N SER A 183 -11.83 10.90 -6.29
CA SER A 183 -13.02 10.06 -6.44
C SER A 183 -13.26 9.62 -7.89
N GLU A 184 -13.06 10.54 -8.83
CA GLU A 184 -13.26 10.32 -10.27
C GLU A 184 -12.07 9.63 -10.96
N LEU A 185 -10.86 9.67 -10.39
CA LEU A 185 -9.65 9.27 -11.11
C LEU A 185 -9.45 7.75 -11.17
N ALA A 186 -9.78 7.03 -10.10
CA ALA A 186 -9.47 5.60 -10.01
C ALA A 186 -10.51 4.68 -10.66
N PHE A 187 -11.62 5.24 -11.16
CA PHE A 187 -12.68 4.45 -11.81
C PHE A 187 -12.80 4.71 -13.31
N ARG A 188 -12.07 5.70 -13.86
CA ARG A 188 -12.05 6.05 -15.29
C ARG A 188 -11.46 4.98 -16.22
N GLY A 189 -10.73 4.00 -15.68
CA GLY A 189 -10.02 2.98 -16.47
C GLY A 189 -10.84 1.78 -16.95
N ARG A 190 -12.13 1.66 -16.61
CA ARG A 190 -12.94 0.48 -17.00
C ARG A 190 -13.70 0.60 -18.33
N ASP A 191 -13.79 1.80 -18.92
CA ASP A 191 -14.55 2.05 -20.17
C ASP A 191 -13.67 2.44 -21.36
N ALA A 192 -12.40 1.99 -21.39
CA ALA A 192 -11.53 2.18 -22.55
C ALA A 192 -11.85 1.18 -23.69
N THR A 193 -13.07 1.19 -24.21
CA THR A 193 -13.41 0.67 -25.55
C THR A 193 -13.70 1.77 -26.57
N SER A 194 -13.51 3.05 -26.23
CA SER A 194 -13.55 4.15 -27.21
C SER A 194 -12.14 4.71 -27.43
N ASN A 195 -11.38 4.04 -28.28
CA ASN A 195 -10.18 4.63 -28.86
C ASN A 195 -10.61 5.62 -29.95
N ASP A 196 -11.07 6.81 -29.55
CA ASP A 196 -11.11 7.98 -30.43
C ASP A 196 -10.09 9.01 -29.93
N ARG A 197 -8.81 8.71 -30.17
CA ARG A 197 -7.79 9.74 -30.24
C ARG A 197 -7.71 10.18 -31.68
N THR A 198 -8.53 11.15 -32.06
CA THR A 198 -8.35 11.88 -33.32
C THR A 198 -7.02 12.65 -33.22
N PRO A 199 -6.00 12.33 -34.04
CA PRO A 199 -4.74 13.05 -34.01
C PRO A 199 -4.97 14.47 -34.54
N GLY A 200 -4.56 15.48 -33.77
CA GLY A 200 -4.60 16.88 -34.17
C GLY A 200 -3.95 17.07 -35.55
N THR A 201 -4.66 17.78 -36.42
CA THR A 201 -4.21 18.17 -37.75
C THR A 201 -2.83 18.83 -37.68
N VAL A 202 -1.82 18.14 -38.20
CA VAL A 202 -0.54 18.73 -38.58
C VAL A 202 -0.85 19.73 -39.69
N ARG A 203 -0.55 21.02 -39.45
CA ARG A 203 -0.59 22.04 -40.50
C ARG A 203 0.46 21.69 -41.53
N ASP A 204 0.02 21.18 -42.67
CA ASP A 204 0.88 20.94 -43.81
C ASP A 204 1.25 22.29 -44.44
N GLY A 205 2.55 22.57 -44.48
CA GLY A 205 3.12 23.74 -45.13
C GLY A 205 3.39 23.40 -46.59
N SER A 206 2.48 23.79 -47.47
CA SER A 206 2.76 23.87 -48.91
C SER A 206 2.00 25.04 -49.53
N GLY A 207 2.57 26.22 -49.36
CA GLY A 207 2.17 27.40 -50.13
C GLY A 207 3.02 27.50 -51.40
N THR A 208 2.44 27.17 -52.54
CA THR A 208 2.62 27.88 -53.82
C THR A 208 1.35 27.65 -54.63
N PRO A 209 0.78 28.72 -55.21
CA PRO A 209 0.82 28.77 -56.66
C PRO A 209 1.01 30.18 -57.26
N GLU A 210 1.55 30.16 -58.49
CA GLU A 210 1.68 31.20 -59.53
C GLU A 210 2.67 32.36 -59.35
#